data_AF-A0A1K2IXK0-F1
#
_entry.id   AF-A0A1K2IXK0-F1
#
_cell.length_a   1.000
_cell.length_b   1.000
_cell.length_c   1.000
_cell.angle_alpha   90.00
_cell.angle_beta   90.00
_cell.angle_gamma   90.00
#
_symmetry.space_group_name_H-M   'P 1'
#
loop_
_entity.id
_entity.type
_entity.pdbx_description
1 polymer ?
#
loop_
_entity_poly.entity_id
_entity_poly.type
_entity_poly.pdbx_seq_one_letter_code
_entity_poly.pdbx_strand_id
1 'polypeptide(L)'
;MNLPSDIKDQYVRDVLCNTSLQDLPEEEWKLVENFENYAISNYGRLKSLERWTFLPNKTKGKKEPELIMKLILVTQFNQYLQRNFYQIHCSLASEGKKYRKSIARLVYYHFIEKFDFYDRNILISFKDTNNLHVHYKNLEKMTPSEKRLKTFRLNRARNRDFIYKQPVSQYTVEGNWVADFESMYDAEKSIGVGCESIMDAVNQEFLTAGKFRWFLQSYEPTEEDFIIPPKSETSEKLLNTSLWEKLGKPTIDKNNPPPCLNLSLEDIPDEHWKPMPGFDNRFVISDKGRIKRLSGWTSEGRKIFLKEQILSQIMNINSSRSYSMYCVLRHKRKNTCLTIAKMLYYCFVEEFDLNDKTIVVPITIIRCGI
;
A
#
# COMPACT_ATOMS: atom_id res chain seq x y z
N MET A 1 -11.16 -21.11 -23.63
CA MET A 1 -10.47 -20.11 -22.77
C MET A 1 -11.54 -19.46 -21.91
N ASN A 2 -11.29 -19.21 -20.62
CA ASN A 2 -12.26 -18.51 -19.78
C ASN A 2 -12.07 -17.02 -19.98
N LEU A 3 -12.98 -16.38 -20.72
CA LEU A 3 -12.94 -14.94 -20.96
C LEU A 3 -13.80 -14.22 -19.90
N PRO A 4 -13.30 -13.13 -19.31
CA PRO A 4 -14.11 -12.17 -18.59
C PRO A 4 -15.28 -11.66 -19.44
N SER A 5 -16.44 -11.37 -18.82
CA SER A 5 -17.67 -10.97 -19.52
C SER A 5 -17.55 -9.61 -20.23
N ASP A 6 -16.58 -8.79 -19.85
CA ASP A 6 -16.22 -7.50 -20.45
C ASP A 6 -15.51 -7.64 -21.80
N ILE A 7 -14.93 -8.81 -22.13
CA ILE A 7 -14.20 -9.00 -23.39
C ILE A 7 -15.16 -9.37 -24.51
N LYS A 8 -15.60 -8.36 -25.28
CA LYS A 8 -16.40 -8.50 -26.51
C LYS A 8 -15.56 -8.29 -27.78
N ASP A 9 -14.38 -8.88 -27.81
CA ASP A 9 -13.44 -8.75 -28.93
C ASP A 9 -13.70 -9.85 -29.98
N GLN A 10 -13.90 -9.45 -31.23
CA GLN A 10 -14.23 -10.38 -32.32
C GLN A 10 -13.05 -11.29 -32.67
N TYR A 11 -11.82 -10.75 -32.72
CA TYR A 11 -10.62 -11.54 -33.00
C TYR A 11 -10.45 -12.64 -31.95
N VAL A 12 -10.66 -12.31 -30.68
CA VAL A 12 -10.56 -13.29 -29.59
C VAL A 12 -11.57 -14.42 -29.75
N ARG A 13 -12.81 -14.10 -30.10
CA ARG A 13 -13.90 -15.08 -30.25
C ARG A 13 -13.67 -15.99 -31.45
N ASP A 14 -13.40 -15.40 -32.61
CA ASP A 14 -13.38 -16.09 -33.90
C ASP A 14 -12.06 -16.83 -34.13
N VAL A 15 -10.97 -16.36 -33.52
CA VAL A 15 -9.62 -16.92 -33.69
C VAL A 15 -9.14 -17.63 -32.43
N LEU A 16 -8.96 -16.90 -31.32
CA LEU A 16 -8.26 -17.44 -30.14
C LEU A 16 -9.07 -18.44 -29.31
N CYS A 17 -10.40 -18.33 -29.35
CA CYS A 17 -11.33 -19.27 -28.73
C CYS A 17 -11.74 -20.41 -29.66
N ASN A 18 -11.41 -20.33 -30.96
CA ASN A 18 -11.82 -21.31 -31.95
C ASN A 18 -10.98 -22.60 -31.84
N THR A 19 -11.62 -23.66 -31.35
CA THR A 19 -11.03 -24.99 -31.18
C THR A 19 -11.24 -25.93 -32.37
N SER A 20 -11.81 -25.48 -33.48
CA SER A 20 -12.01 -26.29 -34.69
C SER A 20 -10.67 -26.65 -35.32
N LEU A 21 -10.50 -27.88 -35.80
CA LEU A 21 -9.29 -28.25 -36.55
C LEU A 21 -9.22 -27.62 -37.95
N GLN A 22 -10.34 -27.05 -38.43
CA GLN A 22 -10.38 -26.36 -39.70
C GLN A 22 -9.51 -25.09 -39.65
N ASP A 23 -8.70 -24.93 -40.69
CA ASP A 23 -7.84 -23.77 -40.87
C ASP A 23 -8.69 -22.54 -41.22
N LEU A 24 -8.29 -21.39 -40.69
CA LEU A 24 -8.85 -20.10 -41.06
C LEU A 24 -8.33 -19.66 -42.44
N PRO A 25 -9.01 -18.72 -43.12
CA PRO A 25 -8.49 -18.15 -44.36
C PRO A 25 -7.07 -17.59 -44.18
N GLU A 26 -6.15 -17.98 -45.06
CA GLU A 26 -4.72 -17.59 -45.02
C GLU A 26 -3.99 -18.01 -43.72
N GLU A 27 -4.50 -19.03 -43.03
CA GLU A 27 -3.82 -19.56 -41.86
C GLU A 27 -2.62 -20.42 -42.25
N GLU A 28 -1.45 -20.03 -41.74
CA GLU A 28 -0.21 -20.75 -41.92
C GLU A 28 0.26 -21.31 -40.58
N TRP A 29 0.68 -22.58 -40.57
CA TRP A 29 1.17 -23.28 -39.38
C TRP A 29 2.68 -23.50 -39.46
N LYS A 30 3.39 -23.28 -38.35
CA LYS A 30 4.81 -23.57 -38.19
C LYS A 30 5.06 -24.41 -36.93
N LEU A 31 5.99 -25.36 -37.00
CA LEU A 31 6.41 -26.14 -35.83
C LEU A 31 7.04 -25.22 -34.78
N VAL A 32 6.71 -25.45 -33.51
CA VAL A 32 7.29 -24.70 -32.40
C VAL A 32 8.66 -25.27 -32.08
N GLU A 33 9.69 -24.43 -32.14
CA GLU A 33 11.08 -24.84 -31.95
C GLU A 33 11.30 -25.31 -30.50
N ASN A 34 12.00 -26.44 -30.33
CA ASN A 34 12.14 -27.19 -29.07
C ASN A 34 10.84 -27.82 -28.51
N PHE A 35 9.74 -27.74 -29.25
CA PHE A 35 8.44 -28.31 -28.89
C PHE A 35 7.77 -28.95 -30.12
N GLU A 36 8.44 -29.95 -30.69
CA GLU A 36 8.08 -30.61 -31.96
C GLU A 36 6.65 -31.15 -32.00
N ASN A 37 6.07 -31.46 -30.84
CA ASN A 37 4.69 -31.91 -30.68
C ASN A 37 3.63 -30.81 -30.92
N TYR A 38 4.05 -29.58 -31.21
CA TYR A 38 3.18 -28.42 -31.31
C TYR A 38 3.46 -27.60 -32.57
N ALA A 39 2.41 -27.05 -33.15
CA ALA A 39 2.47 -26.05 -34.20
C ALA A 39 1.75 -24.76 -33.77
N ILE A 40 2.27 -23.61 -34.17
CA ILE A 40 1.70 -22.28 -33.93
C ILE A 40 1.28 -21.67 -35.26
N SER A 41 0.12 -21.05 -35.32
CA SER A 41 -0.34 -20.35 -36.51
C SER A 41 0.05 -18.88 -36.54
N ASN A 42 0.06 -18.28 -37.73
CA ASN A 42 0.26 -16.84 -37.94
C ASN A 42 -0.80 -15.97 -37.23
N TYR A 43 -1.97 -16.55 -36.94
CA TYR A 43 -3.04 -15.98 -36.12
C TYR A 43 -2.89 -16.22 -34.60
N GLY A 44 -1.87 -16.97 -34.17
CA GLY A 44 -1.61 -17.26 -32.76
C GLY A 44 -2.48 -18.37 -32.17
N ARG A 45 -3.11 -19.21 -33.01
CA ARG A 45 -3.72 -20.47 -32.57
C ARG A 45 -2.60 -21.49 -32.34
N LEU A 46 -2.77 -22.35 -31.33
CA LEU A 46 -1.78 -23.38 -30.99
C LEU A 46 -2.40 -24.76 -31.23
N LYS A 47 -1.73 -25.59 -32.01
CA LYS A 47 -2.14 -26.96 -32.33
C LYS A 47 -1.19 -27.93 -31.64
N SER A 48 -1.75 -28.92 -30.93
CA SER A 48 -1.02 -30.10 -30.46
C SER A 48 -1.16 -31.16 -31.54
N LEU A 49 -0.04 -31.63 -32.07
CA LEU A 49 0.00 -32.61 -33.15
C LEU A 49 -0.31 -34.01 -32.62
N GLU A 50 -0.86 -34.84 -33.52
CA GLU A 50 -1.08 -36.26 -33.27
C GLU A 50 0.24 -36.95 -32.92
N ARG A 51 0.25 -37.73 -31.84
CA ARG A 51 1.45 -38.47 -31.40
C ARG A 51 1.12 -39.65 -30.52
N TRP A 52 2.08 -40.56 -30.39
CA TRP A 52 2.04 -41.60 -29.39
C TRP A 52 2.77 -41.14 -28.12
N THR A 53 2.12 -41.31 -26.97
CA THR A 53 2.71 -41.02 -25.66
C THR A 53 2.83 -42.31 -24.85
N PHE A 54 3.96 -42.46 -24.17
CA PHE A 54 4.23 -43.63 -23.32
C PHE A 54 4.35 -43.13 -21.88
N LEU A 55 3.46 -43.62 -21.00
CA LEU A 55 3.57 -43.31 -19.59
C LEU A 55 4.72 -44.12 -18.97
N PRO A 56 5.45 -43.56 -17.98
CA PRO A 56 6.43 -44.33 -17.22
C PRO A 56 5.77 -45.61 -16.69
N ASN A 57 6.42 -46.75 -16.93
CA ASN A 57 5.99 -48.09 -16.50
C ASN A 57 4.75 -48.67 -17.23
N LYS A 58 4.36 -48.13 -18.41
CA LYS A 58 3.34 -48.75 -19.26
C LYS A 58 3.90 -49.14 -20.63
N THR A 59 3.71 -50.39 -21.01
CA THR A 59 4.10 -50.95 -22.32
C THR A 59 3.15 -50.55 -23.46
N LYS A 60 1.91 -50.15 -23.15
CA LYS A 60 0.96 -49.67 -24.15
C LYS A 60 1.00 -48.14 -24.24
N GLY A 61 1.34 -47.64 -25.42
CA GLY A 61 1.26 -46.21 -25.74
C GLY A 61 -0.20 -45.74 -25.84
N LYS A 62 -0.43 -44.47 -25.54
CA LYS A 62 -1.69 -43.77 -25.78
C LYS A 62 -1.53 -42.88 -27.01
N LYS A 63 -2.39 -43.07 -28.01
CA LYS A 63 -2.50 -42.17 -29.16
C LYS A 63 -3.20 -40.89 -28.71
N GLU A 64 -2.47 -39.78 -28.73
CA GLU A 64 -3.02 -38.45 -28.50
C GLU A 64 -3.44 -37.87 -29.86
N PRO A 65 -4.71 -37.52 -30.06
CA PRO A 65 -5.18 -36.96 -31.32
C PRO A 65 -4.67 -35.52 -31.49
N GLU A 66 -4.72 -35.05 -32.73
CA GLU A 66 -4.51 -33.63 -33.03
C GLU A 66 -5.63 -32.78 -32.40
N LEU A 67 -5.27 -31.64 -31.81
CA LEU A 67 -6.24 -30.72 -31.19
C LEU A 67 -5.73 -29.29 -31.16
N ILE A 68 -6.65 -28.33 -31.29
CA ILE A 68 -6.36 -26.92 -31.01
C ILE A 68 -6.39 -26.71 -29.49
N MET A 69 -5.27 -26.25 -28.96
CA MET A 69 -5.04 -26.04 -27.54
C MET A 69 -5.82 -24.83 -27.04
N LYS A 70 -6.47 -24.97 -25.88
CA LYS A 70 -7.05 -23.84 -25.17
C LYS A 70 -5.93 -22.92 -24.65
N LEU A 71 -5.99 -21.65 -25.04
CA LEU A 71 -5.07 -20.61 -24.59
C LEU A 71 -5.42 -20.12 -23.17
N ILE A 72 -4.44 -19.50 -22.53
CA ILE A 72 -4.49 -18.98 -21.16
C ILE A 72 -4.48 -17.45 -21.23
N LEU A 73 -5.54 -16.83 -20.71
CA LEU A 73 -5.60 -15.38 -20.51
C LEU A 73 -4.86 -15.00 -19.22
N VAL A 74 -3.97 -14.02 -19.30
CA VAL A 74 -3.22 -13.49 -18.16
C VAL A 74 -3.64 -12.07 -17.93
N THR A 75 -4.09 -11.78 -16.72
CA THR A 75 -4.56 -10.45 -16.33
C THR A 75 -3.50 -9.70 -15.55
N GLN A 76 -3.30 -8.44 -15.88
CA GLN A 76 -2.43 -7.50 -15.18
C GLN A 76 -3.22 -6.25 -14.85
N PHE A 77 -3.42 -5.99 -13.55
CA PHE A 77 -4.12 -4.78 -13.11
C PHE A 77 -3.17 -3.58 -13.13
N ASN A 78 -3.58 -2.50 -13.80
CA ASN A 78 -2.87 -1.23 -13.77
C ASN A 78 -3.49 -0.32 -12.72
N GLN A 79 -2.75 -0.05 -11.65
CA GLN A 79 -3.19 0.80 -10.53
C GLN A 79 -3.42 2.26 -10.92
N TYR A 80 -2.72 2.78 -11.92
CA TYR A 80 -2.86 4.18 -12.32
C TYR A 80 -4.16 4.41 -13.10
N LEU A 81 -4.47 3.53 -14.05
CA LEU A 81 -5.68 3.60 -14.86
C LEU A 81 -6.88 2.87 -14.26
N GLN A 82 -6.69 2.20 -13.11
CA GLN A 82 -7.70 1.37 -12.44
C GLN A 82 -8.38 0.36 -13.39
N ARG A 83 -7.59 -0.24 -14.28
CA ARG A 83 -8.10 -1.18 -15.30
C ARG A 83 -7.21 -2.37 -15.54
N ASN A 84 -7.81 -3.45 -16.04
CA ASN A 84 -7.12 -4.68 -16.40
C ASN A 84 -6.53 -4.61 -17.82
N PHE A 85 -5.31 -5.11 -17.96
CA PHE A 85 -4.68 -5.42 -19.22
C PHE A 85 -4.52 -6.93 -19.35
N TYR A 86 -4.67 -7.43 -20.57
CA TYR A 86 -4.67 -8.84 -20.85
C TYR A 86 -3.45 -9.24 -21.68
N GLN A 87 -3.00 -10.48 -21.54
CA GLN A 87 -1.99 -11.12 -22.37
C GLN A 87 -2.38 -12.57 -22.65
N ILE A 88 -2.00 -13.08 -23.82
CA ILE A 88 -2.32 -14.44 -24.23
C ILE A 88 -1.09 -15.33 -24.11
N HIS A 89 -1.25 -16.42 -23.36
CA HIS A 89 -0.24 -17.43 -23.11
C HIS A 89 -0.73 -18.81 -23.51
N CYS A 90 0.20 -19.75 -23.64
CA CYS A 90 -0.10 -21.16 -23.79
C CYS A 90 0.74 -22.01 -22.83
N SER A 91 0.34 -23.27 -22.69
CA SER A 91 1.10 -24.29 -21.98
C SER A 91 1.62 -25.30 -22.99
N LEU A 92 2.93 -25.42 -23.10
CA LEU A 92 3.63 -26.44 -23.89
C LEU A 92 4.20 -27.50 -22.95
N ALA A 93 4.27 -28.76 -23.38
CA ALA A 93 4.90 -29.82 -22.61
C ALA A 93 6.04 -30.46 -23.42
N SER A 94 7.20 -30.62 -22.79
CA SER A 94 8.34 -31.35 -23.36
C SER A 94 9.04 -32.11 -22.24
N GLU A 95 9.40 -33.38 -22.49
CA GLU A 95 10.08 -34.26 -21.53
C GLU A 95 9.40 -34.32 -20.14
N GLY A 96 8.06 -34.37 -20.12
CA GLY A 96 7.27 -34.40 -18.88
C GLY A 96 7.20 -33.07 -18.12
N LYS A 97 7.92 -32.02 -18.56
CA LYS A 97 7.87 -30.68 -17.97
C LYS A 97 6.90 -29.78 -18.73
N LYS A 98 6.17 -28.91 -18.01
CA LYS A 98 5.24 -27.92 -18.58
C LYS A 98 5.88 -26.54 -18.60
N TYR A 99 5.72 -25.83 -19.70
CA TYR A 99 6.27 -24.50 -19.95
C TYR A 99 5.17 -23.54 -20.34
N ARG A 100 5.07 -22.42 -19.63
CA ARG A 100 4.17 -21.32 -20.00
C ARG A 100 4.90 -20.38 -20.95
N LYS A 101 4.36 -20.16 -22.14
CA LYS A 101 4.97 -19.29 -23.17
C LYS A 101 3.96 -18.23 -23.63
N SER A 102 4.47 -17.06 -24.02
CA SER A 102 3.65 -15.98 -24.59
C SER A 102 3.35 -16.30 -26.06
N ILE A 103 2.08 -16.22 -26.45
CA ILE A 103 1.68 -16.46 -27.84
C ILE A 103 2.27 -15.39 -28.76
N ALA A 104 2.21 -14.11 -28.39
CA ALA A 104 2.78 -13.03 -29.18
C ALA A 104 4.28 -13.24 -29.45
N ARG A 105 5.04 -13.72 -28.46
CA ARG A 105 6.48 -14.05 -28.66
C ARG A 105 6.67 -15.22 -29.63
N LEU A 106 5.86 -16.27 -29.52
CA LEU A 106 5.93 -17.44 -30.41
C LEU A 106 5.60 -17.04 -31.85
N VAL A 107 4.50 -16.30 -32.05
CA VAL A 107 4.10 -15.84 -33.39
C VAL A 107 5.18 -14.94 -33.98
N TYR A 108 5.70 -13.97 -33.23
CA TYR A 108 6.77 -13.10 -33.73
C TYR A 108 8.01 -13.90 -34.13
N TYR A 109 8.47 -14.80 -33.24
CA TYR A 109 9.66 -15.60 -33.46
C TYR A 109 9.57 -16.49 -34.70
N HIS A 110 8.40 -17.09 -34.96
CA HIS A 110 8.23 -18.03 -36.07
C HIS A 110 7.83 -17.36 -37.40
N PHE A 111 7.17 -16.20 -37.37
CA PHE A 111 6.61 -15.57 -38.58
C PHE A 111 7.30 -14.26 -39.00
N ILE A 112 8.13 -13.64 -38.15
CA ILE A 112 8.76 -12.34 -38.46
C ILE A 112 10.28 -12.44 -38.40
N GLU A 113 10.85 -12.68 -37.22
CA GLU A 113 12.30 -12.67 -37.01
C GLU A 113 12.66 -13.58 -35.83
N LYS A 114 13.66 -14.45 -36.00
CA LYS A 114 14.22 -15.24 -34.90
C LYS A 114 15.10 -14.35 -34.00
N PHE A 115 15.02 -14.58 -32.69
CA PHE A 115 15.80 -13.87 -31.68
C PHE A 115 16.06 -14.79 -30.48
N ASP A 116 16.94 -14.42 -29.55
CA ASP A 116 17.07 -15.20 -28.31
C ASP A 116 15.74 -15.20 -27.54
N PHE A 117 15.02 -16.32 -27.60
CA PHE A 117 13.71 -16.45 -27.02
C PHE A 117 13.72 -16.24 -25.49
N TYR A 118 14.86 -16.45 -24.83
CA TYR A 118 15.02 -16.28 -23.39
C TYR A 118 15.45 -14.87 -22.99
N ASP A 119 15.88 -14.02 -23.93
CA ASP A 119 16.19 -12.63 -23.66
C ASP A 119 14.90 -11.85 -23.31
N ARG A 120 14.88 -11.33 -22.08
CA ARG A 120 13.77 -10.56 -21.51
C ARG A 120 13.78 -9.10 -21.97
N ASN A 121 14.88 -8.62 -22.56
CA ASN A 121 14.98 -7.26 -23.08
C ASN A 121 14.29 -7.13 -24.44
N ILE A 122 14.13 -8.23 -25.17
CA ILE A 122 13.38 -8.24 -26.43
C ILE A 122 11.89 -8.29 -26.07
N LEU A 123 11.16 -7.21 -26.34
CA LEU A 123 9.74 -7.09 -26.00
C LEU A 123 8.91 -7.09 -27.27
N ILE A 124 7.84 -7.88 -27.29
CA ILE A 124 6.89 -7.88 -28.40
C ILE A 124 5.70 -7.01 -28.01
N SER A 125 5.35 -6.08 -28.89
CA SER A 125 4.27 -5.12 -28.77
C SER A 125 3.29 -5.25 -29.91
N PHE A 126 2.20 -4.52 -29.80
CA PHE A 126 1.04 -4.54 -30.68
C PHE A 126 0.89 -3.15 -31.30
N LYS A 127 0.82 -3.09 -32.63
CA LYS A 127 0.73 -1.83 -33.39
C LYS A 127 -0.58 -1.10 -33.09
N ASP A 128 -1.67 -1.84 -32.99
CA ASP A 128 -3.01 -1.34 -32.63
C ASP A 128 -3.25 -1.11 -31.12
N THR A 129 -2.24 -1.36 -30.28
CA THR A 129 -2.29 -1.27 -28.82
C THR A 129 -3.20 -2.26 -28.09
N ASN A 130 -3.82 -3.22 -28.81
CA ASN A 130 -4.63 -4.29 -28.24
C ASN A 130 -3.79 -5.57 -28.09
N ASN A 131 -3.49 -5.93 -26.84
CA ASN A 131 -2.65 -7.10 -26.52
C ASN A 131 -3.28 -8.46 -26.87
N LEU A 132 -4.55 -8.48 -27.28
CA LEU A 132 -5.27 -9.68 -27.67
C LEU A 132 -5.13 -9.99 -29.18
N HIS A 133 -4.76 -8.99 -29.98
CA HIS A 133 -4.58 -9.13 -31.43
C HIS A 133 -3.18 -9.63 -31.76
N VAL A 134 -2.99 -10.95 -31.64
CA VAL A 134 -1.67 -11.60 -31.76
C VAL A 134 -1.27 -11.99 -33.18
N HIS A 135 -2.03 -11.59 -34.21
CA HIS A 135 -1.67 -11.87 -35.60
C HIS A 135 -0.33 -11.24 -35.97
N TYR A 136 0.53 -11.96 -36.70
CA TYR A 136 1.92 -11.54 -36.95
C TYR A 136 2.02 -10.12 -37.54
N LYS A 137 1.12 -9.72 -38.46
CA LYS A 137 1.14 -8.37 -39.06
C LYS A 137 0.97 -7.24 -38.03
N ASN A 138 0.32 -7.51 -36.89
CA ASN A 138 0.09 -6.55 -35.81
C ASN A 138 1.25 -6.51 -34.79
N LEU A 139 2.20 -7.43 -34.87
CA LEU A 139 3.29 -7.49 -33.89
C LEU A 139 4.49 -6.64 -34.30
N GLU A 140 5.16 -6.07 -33.31
CA GLU A 140 6.39 -5.29 -33.47
C GLU A 140 7.38 -5.62 -32.34
N LYS A 141 8.68 -5.60 -32.64
CA LYS A 141 9.75 -5.75 -31.65
C LYS A 141 10.09 -4.37 -31.09
N MET A 142 10.26 -4.29 -29.78
CA MET A 142 10.65 -3.08 -29.07
C MET A 142 11.70 -3.39 -28.01
N THR A 143 12.50 -2.38 -27.72
CA THR A 143 13.42 -2.36 -26.59
C THR A 143 12.70 -1.99 -25.29
N PRO A 144 13.32 -2.22 -24.11
CA PRO A 144 12.75 -1.79 -22.84
C PRO A 144 12.58 -0.27 -22.75
N SER A 145 13.47 0.49 -23.40
CA SER A 145 13.40 1.97 -23.41
C SER A 145 12.20 2.48 -24.20
N GLU A 146 11.97 1.93 -25.40
CA GLU A 146 10.81 2.27 -26.23
C GLU A 146 9.51 1.88 -25.55
N LYS A 147 9.46 0.73 -24.86
CA LYS A 147 8.27 0.35 -24.08
C LYS A 147 7.97 1.33 -22.96
N ARG A 148 9.00 1.82 -22.25
CA ARG A 148 8.82 2.88 -21.24
C ARG A 148 8.24 4.12 -21.89
N LEU A 149 8.84 4.60 -22.99
CA LEU A 149 8.35 5.76 -23.73
C LEU A 149 6.90 5.59 -24.23
N LYS A 150 6.55 4.43 -24.79
CA LYS A 150 5.18 4.10 -25.23
C LYS A 150 4.20 4.09 -24.06
N THR A 151 4.61 3.55 -22.91
CA THR A 151 3.81 3.54 -21.67
C THR A 151 3.53 4.97 -21.18
N PHE A 152 4.54 5.86 -21.25
CA PHE A 152 4.39 7.28 -20.93
C PHE A 152 3.45 8.00 -21.91
N ARG A 153 3.66 7.84 -23.22
CA ARG A 153 2.83 8.46 -24.27
C ARG A 153 1.36 8.03 -24.21
N LEU A 154 1.11 6.77 -23.84
CA LEU A 154 -0.24 6.23 -23.67
C LEU A 154 -0.86 6.57 -22.30
N ASN A 155 -0.21 7.43 -21.50
CA ASN A 155 -0.63 7.80 -20.15
C ASN A 155 -0.96 6.56 -19.28
N ARG A 156 -0.12 5.52 -19.34
CA ARG A 156 -0.31 4.26 -18.57
C ARG A 156 0.47 4.26 -17.25
N ALA A 157 1.23 5.31 -16.96
CA ALA A 157 2.00 5.51 -15.73
C ALA A 157 2.06 7.00 -15.38
N ARG A 158 2.18 7.33 -14.09
CA ARG A 158 2.32 8.71 -13.61
C ARG A 158 3.57 9.36 -14.21
N ASN A 159 3.40 10.52 -14.85
CA ASN A 159 4.53 11.35 -15.27
C ASN A 159 4.88 12.33 -14.15
N ARG A 160 5.84 11.97 -13.29
CA ARG A 160 6.25 12.80 -12.16
C ARG A 160 6.72 14.19 -12.60
N ASP A 161 7.46 14.30 -13.70
CA ASP A 161 7.96 15.59 -14.21
C ASP A 161 6.81 16.53 -14.61
N PHE A 162 5.78 16.02 -15.28
CA PHE A 162 4.60 16.81 -15.60
C PHE A 162 3.89 17.31 -14.34
N ILE A 163 3.77 16.46 -13.32
CA ILE A 163 3.06 16.84 -12.09
C ILE A 163 3.89 17.82 -11.26
N TYR A 164 5.21 17.63 -11.14
CA TYR A 164 6.08 18.55 -10.43
C TYR A 164 6.23 19.92 -11.12
N LYS A 165 5.92 19.99 -12.42
CA LYS A 165 5.80 21.25 -13.16
C LYS A 165 4.49 22.01 -12.91
N GLN A 166 3.54 21.45 -12.17
CA GLN A 166 2.31 22.16 -11.85
C GLN A 166 2.56 23.28 -10.83
N PRO A 167 1.93 24.45 -11.02
CA PRO A 167 2.05 25.57 -10.10
C PRO A 167 1.35 25.27 -8.77
N VAL A 168 1.97 25.71 -7.68
CA VAL A 168 1.51 25.44 -6.31
C VAL A 168 1.50 26.70 -5.46
N SER A 169 0.62 26.72 -4.47
CA SER A 169 0.51 27.77 -3.47
C SER A 169 0.78 27.20 -2.08
N GLN A 170 1.51 27.98 -1.31
CA GLN A 170 1.94 27.67 0.04
C GLN A 170 1.09 28.44 1.04
N TYR A 171 0.61 27.75 2.08
CA TYR A 171 -0.19 28.33 3.16
C TYR A 171 0.37 27.93 4.53
N THR A 172 0.11 28.76 5.54
CA THR A 172 0.32 28.36 6.94
C THR A 172 -0.68 27.25 7.30
N VAL A 173 -0.49 26.60 8.44
CA VAL A 173 -1.42 25.52 8.83
C VAL A 173 -2.77 26.03 9.30
N GLU A 174 -2.83 27.33 9.57
CA GLU A 174 -4.00 28.09 10.00
C GLU A 174 -4.78 28.68 8.81
N GLY A 175 -4.35 28.45 7.57
CA GLY A 175 -5.08 28.92 6.38
C GLY A 175 -4.55 30.18 5.72
N ASN A 176 -3.56 30.85 6.31
CA ASN A 176 -3.05 32.10 5.74
C ASN A 176 -2.14 31.82 4.55
N TRP A 177 -2.38 32.52 3.43
CA TRP A 177 -1.51 32.44 2.26
C TRP A 177 -0.09 32.95 2.57
N VAL A 178 0.92 32.30 1.98
CA VAL A 178 2.34 32.61 2.19
C VAL A 178 3.04 33.00 0.89
N ALA A 179 2.97 32.15 -0.14
CA ALA A 179 3.67 32.36 -1.41
C ALA A 179 3.11 31.46 -2.53
N ASP A 180 3.35 31.88 -3.76
CA ASP A 180 3.04 31.13 -4.98
C ASP A 180 4.33 30.75 -5.71
N PHE A 181 4.34 29.55 -6.29
CA PHE A 181 5.47 29.03 -7.07
C PHE A 181 5.00 28.52 -8.42
N GLU A 182 5.77 28.80 -9.48
CA GLU A 182 5.44 28.36 -10.84
C GLU A 182 5.45 26.84 -10.97
N SER A 183 6.18 26.14 -10.10
CA SER A 183 6.23 24.68 -10.06
C SER A 183 6.64 24.16 -8.68
N MET A 184 6.41 22.87 -8.40
CA MET A 184 6.94 22.21 -7.21
C MET A 184 8.48 22.20 -7.18
N TYR A 185 9.13 22.22 -8.34
CA TYR A 185 10.60 22.36 -8.44
C TYR A 185 11.08 23.74 -7.99
N ASP A 186 10.34 24.78 -8.36
CA ASP A 186 10.65 26.15 -7.96
C ASP A 186 10.49 26.34 -6.44
N ALA A 187 9.45 25.74 -5.87
CA ALA A 187 9.28 25.63 -4.42
C ALA A 187 10.47 24.88 -3.77
N GLU A 188 10.85 23.71 -4.28
CA GLU A 188 11.98 22.94 -3.74
C GLU A 188 13.28 23.76 -3.75
N LYS A 189 13.56 24.48 -4.84
CA LYS A 189 14.74 25.33 -4.97
C LYS A 189 14.72 26.51 -4.00
N SER A 190 13.56 27.11 -3.79
CA SER A 190 13.41 28.32 -2.98
C SER A 190 13.42 28.05 -1.47
N ILE A 191 12.76 26.98 -1.03
CA ILE A 191 12.56 26.68 0.41
C ILE A 191 13.14 25.35 0.87
N GLY A 192 13.72 24.54 -0.02
CA GLY A 192 14.37 23.27 0.32
C GLY A 192 13.40 22.15 0.68
N VAL A 193 12.15 22.22 0.24
CA VAL A 193 11.12 21.19 0.49
C VAL A 193 10.98 20.32 -0.74
N GLY A 194 11.27 19.03 -0.62
CA GLY A 194 11.26 18.12 -1.77
C GLY A 194 9.89 18.00 -2.45
N CYS A 195 9.88 17.94 -3.79
CA CYS A 195 8.65 17.89 -4.59
C CYS A 195 7.73 16.72 -4.22
N GLU A 196 8.29 15.56 -3.84
CA GLU A 196 7.51 14.42 -3.35
C GLU A 196 6.70 14.78 -2.11
N SER A 197 7.30 15.48 -1.15
CA SER A 197 6.58 15.88 0.06
C SER A 197 5.49 16.93 -0.22
N ILE A 198 5.76 17.86 -1.14
CA ILE A 198 4.77 18.86 -1.59
C ILE A 198 3.59 18.14 -2.25
N MET A 199 3.87 17.20 -3.16
CA MET A 199 2.86 16.36 -3.81
C MET A 199 2.01 15.60 -2.80
N ASP A 200 2.63 14.93 -1.84
CA ASP A 200 1.88 14.15 -0.84
C ASP A 200 0.99 15.05 0.02
N ALA A 201 1.41 16.30 0.25
CA ALA A 201 0.60 17.30 0.93
C ALA A 201 -0.58 17.77 0.05
N VAL A 202 -0.34 18.04 -1.23
CA VAL A 202 -1.38 18.39 -2.22
C VAL A 202 -2.42 17.28 -2.38
N ASN A 203 -1.99 16.02 -2.41
CA ASN A 203 -2.87 14.85 -2.49
C ASN A 203 -3.53 14.50 -1.14
N GLN A 204 -3.30 15.29 -0.10
CA GLN A 204 -3.82 15.08 1.25
C GLN A 204 -3.40 13.74 1.90
N GLU A 205 -2.33 13.10 1.40
CA GLU A 205 -1.72 11.93 2.04
C GLU A 205 -1.00 12.33 3.34
N PHE A 206 -0.38 13.52 3.32
CA PHE A 206 0.11 14.20 4.52
C PHE A 206 -0.58 15.55 4.68
N LEU A 207 -0.69 16.01 5.92
CA LEU A 207 -1.25 17.34 6.18
C LEU A 207 -0.28 18.46 5.75
N THR A 208 1.04 18.27 5.92
CA THR A 208 2.03 19.33 5.71
C THR A 208 3.32 18.82 5.06
N ALA A 209 4.00 19.74 4.37
CA ALA A 209 5.38 19.61 3.89
C ALA A 209 6.16 20.89 4.22
N GLY A 210 7.38 20.74 4.74
CA GLY A 210 8.19 21.91 5.14
C GLY A 210 7.58 22.78 6.24
N LYS A 211 6.61 22.26 7.01
CA LYS A 211 5.77 22.98 8.00
C LYS A 211 4.60 23.78 7.43
N PHE A 212 4.34 23.69 6.13
CA PHE A 212 3.28 24.41 5.42
C PHE A 212 2.23 23.47 4.84
N ARG A 213 1.06 24.03 4.52
CA ARG A 213 0.03 23.42 3.69
C ARG A 213 0.29 23.78 2.22
N TRP A 214 -0.10 22.88 1.32
CA TRP A 214 0.20 23.00 -0.10
C TRP A 214 -1.04 22.64 -0.91
N PHE A 215 -1.36 23.47 -1.89
CA PHE A 215 -2.44 23.24 -2.84
C PHE A 215 -1.95 23.57 -4.25
N LEU A 216 -2.57 22.96 -5.26
CA LEU A 216 -2.37 23.40 -6.64
C LEU A 216 -2.98 24.79 -6.80
N GLN A 217 -2.35 25.67 -7.57
CA GLN A 217 -2.92 26.99 -7.86
C GLN A 217 -4.26 26.92 -8.62
N SER A 218 -4.55 25.80 -9.28
CA SER A 218 -5.85 25.56 -9.90
C SER A 218 -6.98 25.29 -8.90
N TYR A 219 -6.68 25.20 -7.61
CA TYR A 219 -7.61 24.91 -6.53
C TYR A 219 -7.52 26.01 -5.47
N GLU A 220 -8.65 26.67 -5.21
CA GLU A 220 -8.77 27.64 -4.13
C GLU A 220 -9.18 26.90 -2.85
N PRO A 221 -8.30 26.79 -1.84
CA PRO A 221 -8.61 26.06 -0.63
C PRO A 221 -9.65 26.82 0.21
N THR A 222 -10.60 26.07 0.78
CA THR A 222 -11.61 26.62 1.68
C THR A 222 -11.19 26.44 3.14
N GLU A 223 -11.91 27.09 4.07
CA GLU A 223 -11.65 26.93 5.51
C GLU A 223 -11.68 25.45 5.94
N GLU A 224 -12.54 24.64 5.32
CA GLU A 224 -12.66 23.20 5.60
C GLU A 224 -11.38 22.42 5.27
N ASP A 225 -10.58 22.84 4.29
CA ASP A 225 -9.31 22.18 3.94
C ASP A 225 -8.25 22.34 5.04
N PHE A 226 -8.39 23.37 5.87
CA PHE A 226 -7.51 23.65 7.00
C PHE A 226 -8.02 23.04 8.30
N ILE A 227 -9.33 22.74 8.38
CA ILE A 227 -9.90 21.96 9.47
C ILE A 227 -9.32 20.55 9.42
N ILE A 228 -8.94 20.03 10.58
CA ILE A 228 -8.45 18.66 10.69
C ILE A 228 -9.64 17.82 11.11
N PRO A 229 -10.32 17.12 10.17
CA PRO A 229 -11.51 16.38 10.52
C PRO A 229 -11.15 15.30 11.55
N PRO A 230 -12.01 15.07 12.56
CA PRO A 230 -11.98 13.80 13.30
C PRO A 230 -12.13 12.71 12.24
N LYS A 231 -11.16 11.81 12.13
CA LYS A 231 -11.21 10.82 11.04
C LYS A 231 -12.12 9.71 11.53
N SER A 232 -13.06 9.30 10.68
CA SER A 232 -13.89 8.13 10.84
C SER A 232 -13.07 6.89 11.23
N GLU A 233 -13.41 6.27 12.37
CA GLU A 233 -13.28 4.84 12.68
C GLU A 233 -11.97 4.12 12.26
N THR A 234 -10.79 4.72 12.44
CA THR A 234 -9.59 3.88 12.57
C THR A 234 -9.60 3.24 13.94
N SER A 235 -10.28 2.09 14.07
CA SER A 235 -10.43 1.25 15.27
C SER A 235 -9.85 1.92 16.52
N GLU A 236 -10.60 2.82 17.15
CA GLU A 236 -10.19 3.38 18.43
C GLU A 236 -9.99 2.19 19.35
N LYS A 237 -8.72 1.87 19.63
CA LYS A 237 -8.40 0.69 20.42
C LYS A 237 -8.91 0.99 21.81
N LEU A 238 -10.08 0.49 22.17
CA LEU A 238 -10.70 0.70 23.47
C LEU A 238 -9.83 0.12 24.60
N LEU A 239 -9.15 -0.99 24.32
CA LEU A 239 -8.38 -1.77 25.29
C LEU A 239 -6.88 -1.78 24.95
N ASN A 240 -6.05 -1.51 25.96
CA ASN A 240 -4.61 -1.74 25.94
C ASN A 240 -4.28 -3.23 26.07
N THR A 241 -4.37 -3.96 24.95
CA THR A 241 -4.15 -5.41 24.90
C THR A 241 -2.75 -5.82 25.35
N SER A 242 -1.72 -5.02 25.03
CA SER A 242 -0.33 -5.32 25.42
C SER A 242 -0.14 -5.31 26.93
N LEU A 243 -0.74 -4.33 27.62
CA LEU A 243 -0.70 -4.29 29.07
C LEU A 243 -1.55 -5.42 29.68
N TRP A 244 -2.75 -5.67 29.14
CA TRP A 244 -3.62 -6.76 29.60
C TRP A 244 -2.93 -8.13 29.51
N GLU A 245 -2.19 -8.41 28.43
CA GLU A 245 -1.39 -9.62 28.29
C GLU A 245 -0.27 -9.71 29.32
N LYS A 246 0.45 -8.61 29.55
CA LYS A 246 1.53 -8.55 30.56
C LYS A 246 1.03 -8.71 31.99
N LEU A 247 -0.20 -8.32 32.28
CA LEU A 247 -0.86 -8.52 33.58
C LEU A 247 -1.36 -9.96 33.78
N GLY A 248 -1.12 -10.87 32.82
CA GLY A 248 -1.57 -12.27 32.92
C GLY A 248 -3.00 -12.48 32.46
N LYS A 249 -3.54 -11.59 31.61
CA LYS A 249 -4.89 -11.67 31.03
C LYS A 249 -6.00 -11.79 32.09
N PRO A 250 -6.09 -10.85 33.05
CA PRO A 250 -7.14 -10.86 34.06
C PRO A 250 -8.54 -10.83 33.41
N THR A 251 -9.52 -11.45 34.06
CA THR A 251 -10.92 -11.41 33.62
C THR A 251 -11.46 -10.00 33.80
N ILE A 252 -11.75 -9.31 32.68
CA ILE A 252 -12.28 -7.95 32.65
C ILE A 252 -13.36 -7.83 31.58
N ASP A 253 -14.25 -6.85 31.73
CA ASP A 253 -15.10 -6.41 30.64
C ASP A 253 -14.25 -5.66 29.60
N LYS A 254 -14.16 -6.18 28.38
CA LYS A 254 -13.38 -5.56 27.30
C LYS A 254 -14.06 -4.33 26.71
N ASN A 255 -15.39 -4.20 26.89
CA ASN A 255 -16.17 -3.06 26.43
C ASN A 255 -16.18 -1.92 27.47
N ASN A 256 -15.81 -2.22 28.71
CA ASN A 256 -15.63 -1.23 29.77
C ASN A 256 -14.41 -1.58 30.63
N PRO A 257 -13.19 -1.51 30.05
CA PRO A 257 -11.99 -1.92 30.77
C PRO A 257 -11.66 -0.95 31.91
N PRO A 258 -10.92 -1.42 32.93
CA PRO A 258 -10.50 -0.55 34.04
C PRO A 258 -9.63 0.61 33.52
N PRO A 259 -9.57 1.75 34.23
CA PRO A 259 -8.92 2.97 33.74
C PRO A 259 -7.49 2.78 33.22
N CYS A 260 -6.69 1.93 33.85
CA CYS A 260 -5.31 1.65 33.44
C CYS A 260 -5.19 0.92 32.09
N LEU A 261 -6.25 0.25 31.65
CA LEU A 261 -6.37 -0.48 30.39
C LEU A 261 -7.25 0.24 29.36
N ASN A 262 -8.03 1.23 29.79
CA ASN A 262 -8.96 1.98 28.96
C ASN A 262 -8.24 3.06 28.13
N LEU A 263 -8.38 2.99 26.82
CA LEU A 263 -7.77 3.90 25.85
C LEU A 263 -8.82 4.76 25.11
N SER A 264 -10.10 4.69 25.51
CA SER A 264 -11.17 5.53 24.97
C SER A 264 -10.97 7.00 25.34
N LEU A 265 -11.26 7.90 24.42
CA LEU A 265 -11.29 9.34 24.69
C LEU A 265 -12.48 9.76 25.56
N GLU A 266 -13.53 8.93 25.61
CA GLU A 266 -14.69 9.15 26.48
C GLU A 266 -14.27 9.15 27.95
N ASP A 267 -14.83 10.08 28.70
CA ASP A 267 -14.60 10.19 30.14
C ASP A 267 -15.38 9.09 30.87
N ILE A 268 -14.72 8.49 31.87
CA ILE A 268 -15.35 7.48 32.72
C ILE A 268 -16.17 8.24 33.79
N PRO A 269 -17.30 7.70 34.30
CA PRO A 269 -18.07 8.37 35.35
C PRO A 269 -17.21 8.83 36.53
N ASP A 270 -17.40 10.06 37.01
CA ASP A 270 -16.67 10.67 38.12
C ASP A 270 -15.14 10.77 37.90
N GLU A 271 -14.70 10.96 36.66
CA GLU A 271 -13.29 11.19 36.34
C GLU A 271 -12.97 12.68 36.21
N HIS A 272 -11.94 13.13 36.92
CA HIS A 272 -11.51 14.53 36.94
C HIS A 272 -10.11 14.67 36.38
N TRP A 273 -9.92 15.60 35.43
CA TRP A 273 -8.65 15.84 34.75
C TRP A 273 -7.93 17.08 35.29
N LYS A 274 -6.61 16.99 35.44
CA LYS A 274 -5.73 18.14 35.76
C LYS A 274 -4.59 18.28 34.74
N PRO A 275 -4.15 19.50 34.42
CA PRO A 275 -2.99 19.72 33.57
C PRO A 275 -1.72 19.19 34.22
N MET A 276 -0.85 18.59 33.40
CA MET A 276 0.43 18.07 33.87
C MET A 276 1.50 19.16 33.86
N PRO A 277 2.24 19.36 34.96
CA PRO A 277 3.29 20.36 35.04
C PRO A 277 4.48 20.01 34.11
N GLY A 278 5.13 21.03 33.56
CA GLY A 278 6.36 20.87 32.77
C GLY A 278 6.18 20.45 31.30
N PHE A 279 4.92 20.39 30.81
CA PHE A 279 4.63 19.97 29.43
C PHE A 279 3.78 20.97 28.62
N ASP A 280 3.85 22.27 28.92
CA ASP A 280 3.16 23.33 28.14
C ASP A 280 1.67 23.04 27.90
N ASN A 281 0.97 22.48 28.90
CA ASN A 281 -0.43 22.04 28.82
C ASN A 281 -0.74 21.02 27.70
N ARG A 282 0.26 20.28 27.20
CA ARG A 282 0.08 19.24 26.17
C ARG A 282 -0.53 17.94 26.69
N PHE A 283 -0.44 17.72 28.00
CA PHE A 283 -0.94 16.50 28.64
C PHE A 283 -1.74 16.84 29.88
N VAL A 284 -2.78 16.06 30.11
CA VAL A 284 -3.59 16.07 31.33
C VAL A 284 -3.60 14.66 31.92
N ILE A 285 -3.68 14.58 33.24
CA ILE A 285 -3.80 13.33 33.99
C ILE A 285 -5.13 13.32 34.74
N SER A 286 -5.82 12.18 34.73
CA SER A 286 -7.05 12.01 35.51
C SER A 286 -6.77 11.50 36.91
N ASP A 287 -7.69 11.76 37.84
CA ASP A 287 -7.68 11.17 39.19
C ASP A 287 -7.73 9.64 39.18
N LYS A 288 -8.13 9.03 38.06
CA LYS A 288 -8.10 7.57 37.81
C LYS A 288 -6.80 7.08 37.18
N GLY A 289 -5.80 7.94 37.00
CA GLY A 289 -4.49 7.56 36.47
C GLY A 289 -4.39 7.49 34.95
N ARG A 290 -5.44 7.87 34.20
CA ARG A 290 -5.34 7.97 32.73
C ARG A 290 -4.54 9.20 32.35
N ILE A 291 -3.76 9.13 31.29
CA ILE A 291 -3.03 10.27 30.74
C ILE A 291 -3.55 10.52 29.34
N LYS A 292 -4.05 11.73 29.11
CA LYS A 292 -4.56 12.19 27.81
C LYS A 292 -3.58 13.19 27.24
N ARG A 293 -3.09 12.94 26.02
CA ARG A 293 -2.43 13.95 25.20
C ARG A 293 -3.52 14.80 24.57
N LEU A 294 -3.48 16.11 24.76
CA LEU A 294 -4.39 17.05 24.10
C LEU A 294 -4.01 17.24 22.63
N SER A 295 -4.98 17.63 21.82
CA SER A 295 -4.77 17.84 20.39
C SER A 295 -3.92 19.09 20.15
N GLY A 296 -3.10 19.06 19.11
CA GLY A 296 -2.35 20.24 18.73
C GLY A 296 -1.17 19.99 17.80
N TRP A 297 -0.66 21.08 17.27
CA TRP A 297 0.54 21.08 16.43
C TRP A 297 1.79 20.82 17.27
N THR A 298 2.73 20.06 16.71
CA THR A 298 4.07 19.93 17.29
C THR A 298 4.82 21.26 17.18
N SER A 299 5.38 21.73 18.30
CA SER A 299 6.16 22.96 18.37
C SER A 299 7.58 22.84 17.78
N GLU A 300 8.17 21.64 17.77
CA GLU A 300 9.54 21.42 17.32
C GLU A 300 9.66 20.35 16.23
N GLY A 301 10.36 20.69 15.14
CA GLY A 301 10.61 19.80 14.02
C GLY A 301 9.59 19.89 12.89
N ARG A 302 9.20 18.75 12.31
CA ARG A 302 8.14 18.71 11.28
C ARG A 302 6.83 19.12 11.95
N LYS A 303 6.12 20.13 11.41
CA LYS A 303 4.84 20.62 11.95
C LYS A 303 3.75 19.59 11.63
N ILE A 304 3.53 18.65 12.55
CA ILE A 304 2.52 17.60 12.45
C ILE A 304 1.42 17.89 13.46
N PHE A 305 0.17 17.66 13.10
CA PHE A 305 -0.93 17.70 14.05
C PHE A 305 -1.07 16.36 14.76
N LEU A 306 -0.98 16.38 16.08
CA LEU A 306 -1.24 15.22 16.91
C LEU A 306 -2.66 15.34 17.45
N LYS A 307 -3.50 14.35 17.15
CA LYS A 307 -4.85 14.26 17.71
C LYS A 307 -4.82 13.93 19.20
N GLU A 308 -5.95 14.14 19.85
CA GLU A 308 -6.14 13.69 21.23
C GLU A 308 -5.96 12.19 21.33
N GLN A 309 -5.39 11.73 22.44
CA GLN A 309 -5.14 10.32 22.64
C GLN A 309 -4.96 10.00 24.13
N ILE A 310 -5.66 8.98 24.63
CA ILE A 310 -5.25 8.33 25.89
C ILE A 310 -4.00 7.52 25.64
N LEU A 311 -2.92 7.84 26.37
CA LEU A 311 -1.64 7.18 26.20
C LEU A 311 -1.64 5.82 26.89
N SER A 312 -1.12 4.82 26.19
CA SER A 312 -0.97 3.48 26.74
C SER A 312 -0.02 3.49 27.93
N GLN A 313 -0.48 2.93 29.04
CA GLN A 313 0.36 2.64 30.19
C GLN A 313 1.13 1.35 29.97
N ILE A 314 2.32 1.28 30.57
CA ILE A 314 3.25 0.16 30.45
C ILE A 314 3.64 -0.26 31.86
N MET A 315 3.69 -1.57 32.09
CA MET A 315 4.18 -2.14 33.33
C MET A 315 5.70 -2.33 33.27
N ASN A 316 6.40 -1.83 34.29
CA ASN A 316 7.80 -2.16 34.58
C ASN A 316 7.88 -3.08 35.81
N ILE A 317 8.63 -4.17 35.71
CA ILE A 317 8.81 -5.14 36.80
C ILE A 317 10.12 -4.78 37.52
N ASN A 318 10.02 -4.33 38.76
CA ASN A 318 11.19 -3.92 39.56
C ASN A 318 11.72 -5.08 40.41
N SER A 319 10.84 -5.96 40.90
CA SER A 319 11.20 -7.19 41.62
C SER A 319 10.07 -8.23 41.51
N SER A 320 10.28 -9.45 42.04
CA SER A 320 9.27 -10.53 42.03
C SER A 320 7.93 -10.17 42.69
N ARG A 321 7.88 -9.08 43.49
CA ARG A 321 6.68 -8.60 44.17
C ARG A 321 6.37 -7.12 43.94
N SER A 322 7.16 -6.41 43.12
CA SER A 322 6.94 -4.98 42.87
C SER A 322 6.94 -4.67 41.38
N TYR A 323 5.85 -4.05 40.94
CA TYR A 323 5.69 -3.53 39.61
C TYR A 323 5.29 -2.05 39.70
N SER A 324 5.64 -1.28 38.67
CA SER A 324 5.26 0.12 38.56
C SER A 324 4.69 0.40 37.18
N MET A 325 3.66 1.24 37.15
CA MET A 325 3.05 1.69 35.91
C MET A 325 3.72 2.98 35.47
N TYR A 326 4.08 3.05 34.19
CA TYR A 326 4.63 4.25 33.58
C TYR A 326 4.03 4.51 32.21
N CYS A 327 4.17 5.74 31.75
CA CYS A 327 3.82 6.16 30.40
C CYS A 327 5.02 6.87 29.75
N VAL A 328 5.15 6.79 28.42
CA VAL A 328 6.18 7.51 27.68
C VAL A 328 5.57 8.77 27.08
N LEU A 329 5.99 9.92 27.57
CA LEU A 329 5.58 11.23 27.07
C LEU A 329 6.61 11.75 26.09
N ARG A 330 6.17 12.05 24.86
CA ARG A 330 7.02 12.69 23.84
C ARG A 330 6.71 14.18 23.77
N HIS A 331 7.65 15.00 24.20
CA HIS A 331 7.53 16.46 24.21
C HIS A 331 8.86 17.10 23.82
N LYS A 332 8.84 18.15 22.96
CA LYS A 332 10.06 18.85 22.50
C LYS A 332 11.19 17.90 22.06
N ARG A 333 10.83 16.93 21.21
CA ARG A 333 11.68 15.82 20.71
C ARG A 333 12.31 14.91 21.78
N LYS A 334 12.04 15.12 23.07
CA LYS A 334 12.51 14.29 24.17
C LYS A 334 11.42 13.28 24.56
N ASN A 335 11.84 12.05 24.83
CA ASN A 335 10.99 11.04 25.45
C ASN A 335 11.24 11.05 26.96
N THR A 336 10.18 11.19 27.74
CA THR A 336 10.22 11.16 29.20
C THR A 336 9.38 9.98 29.68
N CYS A 337 10.01 9.06 30.42
CA CYS A 337 9.29 7.98 31.09
C CYS A 337 8.73 8.51 32.41
N LEU A 338 7.41 8.52 32.53
CA LEU A 338 6.71 9.05 33.68
C LEU A 338 6.06 7.92 34.47
N THR A 339 6.39 7.80 35.76
CA THR A 339 5.67 6.92 36.68
C THR A 339 4.30 7.49 37.03
N ILE A 340 3.23 6.71 36.77
CA ILE A 340 1.84 7.15 36.95
C ILE A 340 1.55 7.52 38.41
N ALA A 341 1.96 6.67 39.36
CA ALA A 341 1.73 6.87 40.78
C ALA A 341 2.34 8.19 41.32
N LYS A 342 3.57 8.54 40.90
CA LYS A 342 4.22 9.80 41.31
C LYS A 342 3.45 11.00 40.80
N MET A 343 3.05 10.99 39.53
CA MET A 343 2.33 12.11 38.94
C MET A 343 0.91 12.25 39.50
N LEU A 344 0.22 11.13 39.76
CA LEU A 344 -1.08 11.15 40.41
C LEU A 344 -1.01 11.81 41.79
N TYR A 345 -0.05 11.38 42.60
CA TYR A 345 0.13 11.94 43.94
C TYR A 345 0.46 13.44 43.87
N TYR A 346 1.37 13.82 42.96
CA TYR A 346 1.70 15.23 42.73
C TYR A 346 0.46 16.06 42.37
N CYS A 347 -0.36 15.61 41.42
CA CYS A 347 -1.48 16.40 40.91
C CYS A 347 -2.69 16.42 41.85
N PHE A 348 -2.91 15.37 42.65
CA PHE A 348 -4.16 15.19 43.40
C PHE A 348 -3.99 15.14 44.92
N VAL A 349 -2.78 15.00 45.45
CA VAL A 349 -2.52 14.88 46.89
C VAL A 349 -1.62 15.99 47.40
N GLU A 350 -0.35 16.02 46.99
CA GLU A 350 0.65 16.97 47.48
C GLU A 350 1.76 17.17 46.44
N GLU A 351 2.18 18.42 46.23
CA GLU A 351 3.27 18.76 45.31
C GLU A 351 4.65 18.45 45.94
N PHE A 352 5.54 17.86 45.16
CA PHE A 352 6.90 17.52 45.57
C PHE A 352 7.84 17.50 44.36
N ASP A 353 9.16 17.48 44.57
CA ASP A 353 10.11 17.37 43.44
C ASP A 353 9.99 16.00 42.76
N LEU A 354 9.40 15.99 41.56
CA LEU A 354 9.22 14.79 40.74
C LEU A 354 10.55 14.11 40.35
N ASN A 355 11.68 14.84 40.38
CA ASN A 355 13.00 14.29 40.09
C ASN A 355 13.67 13.65 41.30
N ASP A 356 13.12 13.86 42.50
CA ASP A 356 13.66 13.27 43.71
C ASP A 356 13.46 11.74 43.70
N LYS A 357 14.58 11.02 43.73
CA LYS A 357 14.63 9.56 43.73
C LYS A 357 14.44 8.96 45.12
N THR A 358 14.55 9.76 46.18
CA THR A 358 14.36 9.34 47.57
C THR A 358 12.87 9.23 47.92
N ILE A 359 12.01 9.97 47.22
CA ILE A 359 10.56 9.93 47.38
C ILE A 359 9.99 8.72 46.64
N VAL A 360 9.46 7.77 47.42
CA VAL A 360 8.75 6.58 46.93
C VAL A 360 7.28 6.73 47.26
N VAL A 361 6.42 6.70 46.24
CA VAL A 361 4.97 6.69 46.39
C VAL A 361 4.49 5.24 46.25
N PRO A 362 4.22 4.52 47.36
CA PRO A 362 3.68 3.17 47.29
C PRO A 362 2.23 3.20 46.78
N ILE A 363 1.90 2.23 45.91
CA ILE A 363 0.56 2.10 45.30
C ILE A 363 -0.54 2.01 46.38
N THR A 364 -0.24 1.50 47.57
CA THR A 364 -1.20 1.37 48.69
C THR A 364 -1.79 2.70 49.17
N ILE A 365 -1.11 3.83 48.94
CA ILE A 365 -1.59 5.17 49.33
C ILE A 365 -2.56 5.74 48.29
N ILE A 366 -2.51 5.23 47.05
CA ILE A 366 -3.39 5.64 45.97
C ILE A 366 -4.48 4.56 45.86
N ARG A 367 -5.66 4.80 46.43
CA ARG A 367 -6.86 3.97 46.14
C ARG A 367 -7.29 4.18 44.68
N CYS A 368 -6.48 3.73 43.73
CA CYS A 368 -6.96 3.45 42.39
C CYS A 368 -7.65 2.09 42.48
N GLY A 369 -8.96 2.06 42.19
CA GLY A 369 -9.73 0.82 42.08
C GLY A 369 -9.07 -0.12 41.09
N ILE A 370 -8.41 -1.15 41.63
CA ILE A 370 -8.02 -2.38 40.92
C ILE A 370 -9.10 -3.40 41.17
#